data_AF-A0A371X9I1-F1
#
_entry.id   AF-A0A371X9I1-F1
#
_cell.length_a   1.000
_cell.length_b   1.000
_cell.length_c   1.000
_cell.angle_alpha   90.00
_cell.angle_beta   90.00
_cell.angle_gamma   90.00
#
_symmetry.space_group_name_H-M   'P 1'
#
loop_
_entity.id
_entity.type
_entity.pdbx_description
1 polymer ?
#
loop_
_entity_poly.entity_id
_entity_poly.type
_entity_poly.pdbx_seq_one_letter_code
_entity_poly.pdbx_strand_id
1 'polypeptide(L)' 'MFHTISRVARSIRLRRAENDLRQLPDHMLKDIGISRSEISFAVRERNYRRT' A
#
# COMPACT_ATOMS: atom_id res chain seq x y z
N MET A 1 -18.80 15.95 -9.63
CA MET A 1 -17.47 16.09 -10.29
C MET A 1 -16.28 16.09 -9.31
N PHE A 2 -16.43 15.64 -8.04
CA PHE A 2 -15.33 15.59 -7.04
C PHE A 2 -14.72 14.19 -6.80
N HIS A 3 -15.35 13.13 -7.34
CA HIS A 3 -14.94 11.74 -7.08
C HIS A 3 -13.60 11.35 -7.72
N THR A 4 -13.19 12.04 -8.79
CA THR A 4 -11.96 11.73 -9.54
C THR A 4 -10.71 12.17 -8.80
N ILE A 5 -10.73 13.33 -8.13
CA ILE A 5 -9.60 13.83 -7.33
C ILE A 5 -9.35 12.90 -6.14
N SER A 6 -10.41 12.43 -5.47
CA SER A 6 -10.31 11.46 -4.37
C SER A 6 -9.70 10.13 -4.82
N ARG A 7 -10.03 9.65 -6.03
CA ARG A 7 -9.41 8.45 -6.62
C ARG A 7 -7.92 8.66 -6.92
N VAL A 8 -7.54 9.81 -7.47
CA VAL A 8 -6.13 10.13 -7.77
C VAL A 8 -5.31 10.27 -6.48
N ALA A 9 -5.83 10.99 -5.48
CA ALA A 9 -5.18 11.12 -4.18
C ALA A 9 -5.01 9.76 -3.48
N ARG A 10 -6.00 8.86 -3.59
CA ARG A 10 -5.90 7.47 -3.12
C ARG A 10 -4.76 6.74 -3.83
N SER A 11 -4.70 6.77 -5.16
CA SER A 11 -3.63 6.13 -5.92
C SER A 11 -2.23 6.65 -5.57
N ILE A 12 -2.08 7.95 -5.33
CA ILE A 12 -0.80 8.54 -4.90
C ILE A 12 -0.41 8.02 -3.51
N ARG A 13 -1.35 7.96 -2.56
CA ARG A 13 -1.10 7.41 -1.22
C ARG A 13 -0.71 5.93 -1.26
N LEU A 14 -1.35 5.14 -2.13
CA LEU A 14 -1.01 3.73 -2.33
C LEU A 14 0.42 3.56 -2.83
N ARG A 15 0.81 4.33 -3.85
CA ARG A 15 2.16 4.27 -4.41
C ARG A 15 3.23 4.66 -3.40
N ARG A 16 2.96 5.66 -2.55
CA ARG A 16 3.87 6.03 -1.45
C ARG A 16 4.04 4.89 -0.45
N ALA A 17 2.93 4.33 0.05
CA ALA A 17 2.98 3.20 0.97
C ALA A 17 3.71 1.97 0.38
N GLU A 18 3.50 1.67 -0.90
CA GLU A 18 4.22 0.59 -1.59
C GLU A 18 5.73 0.88 -1.68
N ASN A 19 6.12 2.11 -1.99
CA ASN A 19 7.53 2.51 -2.05
C ASN A 19 8.19 2.53 -0.68
N ASP A 20 7.48 2.95 0.36
CA ASP A 20 8.00 2.97 1.74
C ASP A 20 8.23 1.53 2.22
N LEU A 21 7.28 0.62 1.99
CA LEU A 21 7.45 -0.81 2.31
C LEU A 21 8.57 -1.47 1.50
N ARG A 22 8.75 -1.09 0.23
CA ARG A 22 9.85 -1.60 -0.59
C ARG A 22 11.23 -1.18 -0.11
N GLN A 23 11.34 -0.06 0.60
CA GLN A 23 12.60 0.40 1.17
C GLN A 23 12.94 -0.29 2.50
N LEU A 24 11.98 -0.92 3.16
CA LEU A 24 12.25 -1.67 4.38
C LEU A 24 13.04 -2.95 4.08
N PRO A 25 14.00 -3.35 4.93
CA PRO A 25 14.67 -4.65 4.84
C PRO A 25 13.70 -5.84 5.02
N ASP A 26 14.06 -7.02 4.50
CA ASP A 26 13.19 -8.22 4.56
C ASP A 26 12.85 -8.66 5.99
N HIS A 27 13.77 -8.46 6.94
CA HIS A 27 13.50 -8.81 8.34
C HIS A 27 12.40 -7.92 8.95
N MET A 28 12.32 -6.64 8.58
CA MET A 28 11.25 -5.75 9.03
C MET A 28 9.92 -6.09 8.40
N LEU A 29 9.91 -6.48 7.12
CA LEU A 29 8.69 -6.98 6.47
C LEU A 29 8.19 -8.26 7.14
N LYS A 30 9.11 -9.17 7.47
CA LYS A 30 8.81 -10.42 8.17
C LYS A 30 8.26 -10.17 9.57
N ASP A 31 8.79 -9.18 10.28
CA ASP A 31 8.31 -8.77 11.61
C ASP A 31 6.83 -8.35 11.59
N ILE A 32 6.41 -7.64 10.55
CA ILE A 32 4.99 -7.26 10.33
C ILE A 32 4.19 -8.33 9.58
N GLY A 33 4.76 -9.53 9.38
CA GLY A 33 4.08 -10.69 8.82
C GLY A 33 3.82 -10.64 7.32
N ILE A 34 4.60 -9.86 6.54
CA ILE A 34 4.46 -9.80 5.08
C ILE A 34 5.79 -10.13 4.38
N SER A 35 5.71 -10.77 3.22
CA SER A 35 6.84 -10.93 2.31
C SER A 35 6.86 -9.81 1.26
N ARG A 36 8.02 -9.63 0.61
CA ARG A 36 8.20 -8.56 -0.40
C ARG A 36 7.26 -8.69 -1.59
N SER A 37 6.91 -9.92 -1.98
CA SER A 37 5.92 -10.20 -3.03
C SER A 37 4.50 -9.82 -2.63
N GLU A 38 4.19 -9.78 -1.33
CA GLU A 38 2.85 -9.48 -0.82
C GLU A 38 2.58 -7.98 -0.67
N ILE A 39 3.60 -7.12 -0.76
CA ILE A 39 3.47 -5.66 -0.59
C ILE A 39 2.37 -5.09 -1.52
N SER A 40 2.40 -5.43 -2.81
CA SER A 40 1.44 -4.90 -3.79
C SER A 40 0.01 -5.34 -3.47
N PHE A 41 -0.17 -6.57 -2.99
CA PHE A 41 -1.46 -7.11 -2.60
C PHE A 41 -1.97 -6.46 -1.30
N ALA A 42 -1.13 -6.43 -0.26
CA ALA A 42 -1.48 -5.88 1.06
C ALA A 42 -1.86 -4.39 1.01
N VAL A 43 -1.12 -3.60 0.22
CA VAL A 43 -1.39 -2.17 0.01
C VAL A 43 -2.75 -1.95 -0.67
N ARG A 44 -3.10 -2.80 -1.63
CA ARG A 44 -4.40 -2.75 -2.32
C ARG A 44 -5.53 -3.24 -1.41
N GLU A 45 -5.38 -4.36 -0.72
CA GLU A 45 -6.40 -4.98 0.13
C GLU A 45 -6.81 -4.08 1.31
N ARG A 46 -5.84 -3.44 2.00
CA ARG A 46 -6.12 -2.47 3.07
C ARG A 46 -7.08 -1.35 2.62
N ASN A 47 -7.04 -1.01 1.33
CA ASN A 47 -7.84 0.05 0.77
C ASN A 47 -9.21 -0.41 0.26
N TYR A 48 -9.48 -1.72 0.21
CA TYR A 48 -10.81 -2.27 -0.06
C TYR A 48 -11.62 -2.46 1.23
N ARG A 49 -10.98 -2.79 2.37
CA ARG A 49 -11.67 -2.99 3.66
C ARG A 49 -12.09 -1.70 4.39
N ARG A 50 -11.82 -0.51 3.82
CA ARG A 50 -12.08 0.81 4.43
C ARG A 50 -13.17 1.63 3.75
N THR A 51 -13.91 1.03 2.82
CA THR A 51 -15.12 1.55 2.18
C THR A 51 -16.28 0.65 2.53
#